data_AF-A0A168QH51-F1
#
_entry.id   AF-A0A168QH51-F1
#
_cell.length_a   1.000
_cell.length_b   1.000
_cell.length_c   1.000
_cell.angle_alpha   90.00
_cell.angle_beta   90.00
_cell.angle_gamma   90.00
#
_symmetry.space_group_name_H-M   'P 1'
#
loop_
_entity.id
_entity.type
_entity.pdbx_description
1 polymer ?
#
loop_
_entity_poly.entity_id
_entity_poly.type
_entity_poly.pdbx_seq_one_letter_code
_entity_poly.pdbx_strand_id
1 'polypeptide(L)'
;MHSILAFTTNTATSLLPCSSKKLQKNNPIHKSNTKQHLPPLNEFIATVFKRSKLSPCVCLVSLIYLQRLKTGLPSHARGDIDTPYRLFLAAILTASKFLSETGTCLTSQAIVVMTDHAYSPKDVNLMERSFLGLIKYNLFVNVEAIKAYLDIHGKTLEMDLVEEVLDQHL
;
A
#
# COMPACT_ATOMS: atom_id res chain seq x y z
N MET A 1 0.45 16.14 3.09
CA MET A 1 0.92 14.93 2.34
C MET A 1 2.14 14.26 2.99
N HIS A 2 3.14 15.00 3.50
CA HIS A 2 4.33 14.44 4.14
C HIS A 2 4.03 13.49 5.32
N SER A 3 3.01 13.82 6.12
CA SER A 3 2.62 13.06 7.33
C SER A 3 1.93 11.73 7.00
N ILE A 4 1.13 11.68 5.92
CA ILE A 4 0.61 10.42 5.32
C ILE A 4 1.75 9.51 4.87
N LEU A 5 2.79 10.07 4.24
CA LEU A 5 3.94 9.28 3.76
C LEU A 5 4.67 8.60 4.92
N ALA A 6 4.97 9.36 5.98
CA ALA A 6 5.62 8.83 7.18
C ALA A 6 4.77 7.74 7.85
N PHE A 7 3.46 7.99 8.00
CA PHE A 7 2.55 7.03 8.61
C PHE A 7 2.38 5.75 7.78
N THR A 8 2.25 5.87 6.46
CA THR A 8 2.15 4.72 5.55
C THR A 8 3.43 3.89 5.60
N THR A 9 4.59 4.55 5.61
CA THR A 9 5.90 3.87 5.71
C THR A 9 6.02 3.09 7.02
N ASN A 10 5.69 3.73 8.16
CA ASN A 10 5.74 3.09 9.46
C ASN A 10 4.75 1.93 9.54
N THR A 11 3.54 2.10 9.01
CA THR A 11 2.51 1.07 8.94
C THR A 11 3.02 -0.12 8.13
N ALA A 12 3.46 0.11 6.89
CA ALA A 12 3.96 -0.92 5.98
C ALA A 12 5.17 -1.68 6.53
N THR A 13 6.11 -0.97 7.17
CA THR A 13 7.28 -1.58 7.83
C THR A 13 6.87 -2.45 9.02
N SER A 14 5.81 -2.05 9.73
CA SER A 14 5.34 -2.73 10.94
C SER A 14 4.33 -3.87 10.66
N LEU A 15 4.01 -4.16 9.39
CA LEU A 15 3.04 -5.21 9.05
C LEU A 15 3.58 -6.61 9.31
N LEU A 16 4.84 -6.85 8.98
CA LEU A 16 5.50 -8.16 9.12
C LEU A 16 6.96 -7.98 9.52
N PRO A 17 7.46 -8.74 10.52
CA PRO A 17 8.89 -8.83 10.75
C PRO A 17 9.57 -9.38 9.50
N CYS A 18 10.34 -8.54 8.81
CA CYS A 18 11.09 -8.95 7.63
C CYS A 18 12.38 -9.67 8.07
N SER A 19 12.64 -10.86 7.52
CA SER A 19 13.88 -11.58 7.82
C SER A 19 15.05 -10.90 7.09
N SER A 20 15.92 -10.21 7.83
CA SER A 20 17.16 -9.61 7.31
C SER A 20 18.17 -10.68 6.89
N LYS A 21 17.88 -11.47 5.86
CA LYS A 21 18.93 -12.23 5.17
C LYS A 21 19.76 -11.21 4.40
N LYS A 22 20.95 -10.89 4.95
CA LYS A 22 22.02 -10.07 4.35
C LYS A 22 21.99 -10.11 2.81
N LEU A 23 22.11 -8.94 2.17
CA LEU A 23 22.70 -8.85 0.83
C LEU A 23 24.11 -9.48 0.91
N GLN A 24 24.21 -10.79 0.73
CA GLN A 24 25.49 -11.41 0.46
C GLN A 24 25.77 -11.22 -1.03
N LYS A 25 26.64 -10.24 -1.32
CA LYS A 25 27.61 -10.33 -2.41
C LYS A 25 28.13 -11.77 -2.43
N ASN A 26 27.92 -12.52 -3.52
CA ASN A 26 28.94 -13.30 -4.24
C ASN A 26 28.33 -14.28 -5.27
N ASN A 27 28.91 -14.20 -6.47
CA ASN A 27 28.92 -15.11 -7.64
C ASN A 27 27.77 -15.12 -8.68
N PRO A 28 28.10 -15.05 -10.01
CA PRO A 28 27.13 -14.94 -11.08
C PRO A 28 26.93 -16.30 -11.78
N ILE A 29 25.85 -17.02 -11.48
CA ILE A 29 25.38 -18.11 -12.34
C ILE A 29 23.84 -18.09 -12.37
N HIS A 30 23.30 -17.43 -13.41
CA HIS A 30 21.97 -17.66 -14.01
C HIS A 30 20.76 -17.88 -13.09
N LYS A 31 20.26 -16.83 -12.39
CA LYS A 31 18.83 -16.71 -11.97
C LYS A 31 18.39 -15.23 -11.83
N SER A 32 17.44 -14.79 -12.68
CA SER A 32 16.52 -13.65 -12.52
C SER A 32 17.11 -12.27 -12.09
N ASN A 33 17.26 -11.37 -13.06
CA ASN A 33 18.07 -10.15 -12.98
C ASN A 33 17.29 -8.84 -12.65
N THR A 34 16.41 -8.80 -11.63
CA THR A 34 15.69 -7.52 -11.31
C THR A 34 15.52 -7.16 -9.83
N LYS A 35 16.00 -7.95 -8.86
CA LYS A 35 15.75 -7.69 -7.42
C LYS A 35 16.71 -6.69 -6.73
N GLN A 36 17.52 -5.92 -7.47
CA GLN A 36 18.69 -5.24 -6.91
C GLN A 36 18.58 -3.71 -6.67
N HIS A 37 17.45 -3.02 -6.88
CA HIS A 37 17.41 -1.59 -6.50
C HIS A 37 16.00 -1.01 -6.25
N LEU A 38 15.21 -1.62 -5.35
CA LEU A 38 14.06 -0.88 -4.81
C LEU A 38 14.58 0.26 -3.93
N PRO A 39 14.08 1.50 -4.08
CA PRO A 39 14.46 2.61 -3.20
C PRO A 39 13.99 2.33 -1.77
N PRO A 40 14.48 3.09 -0.78
CA PRO A 40 13.95 3.07 0.58
C PRO A 40 12.42 3.13 0.59
N LEU A 41 11.76 2.38 1.47
CA LEU A 41 10.30 2.21 1.45
C LEU A 41 9.54 3.55 1.54
N ASN A 42 10.06 4.51 2.30
CA ASN A 42 9.55 5.88 2.37
C ASN A 42 9.59 6.60 1.01
N GLU A 43 10.73 6.53 0.31
CA GLU A 43 10.89 7.14 -1.01
C GLU A 43 10.03 6.44 -2.07
N PHE A 44 9.90 5.11 -1.95
CA PHE A 44 9.02 4.32 -2.80
C PHE A 44 7.56 4.74 -2.65
N ILE A 45 7.07 4.78 -1.42
CA ILE A 45 5.70 5.19 -1.10
C ILE A 45 5.44 6.63 -1.57
N ALA A 46 6.38 7.54 -1.31
CA ALA A 46 6.31 8.93 -1.79
C ALA A 46 6.21 9.02 -3.31
N THR A 47 7.01 8.24 -4.02
CA THR A 47 7.01 8.19 -5.48
C THR A 47 5.68 7.68 -6.01
N VAL A 48 5.15 6.59 -5.44
CA VAL A 48 3.87 6.02 -5.86
C VAL A 48 2.72 7.01 -5.63
N PHE A 49 2.61 7.62 -4.45
CA PHE A 49 1.55 8.61 -4.20
C PHE A 49 1.64 9.83 -5.11
N LYS A 50 2.85 10.33 -5.37
CA LYS A 50 3.06 11.47 -6.28
C LYS A 50 2.65 11.13 -7.71
N ARG A 51 2.93 9.91 -8.17
CA ARG A 51 2.65 9.48 -9.55
C ARG A 51 1.22 8.98 -9.75
N SER A 52 0.56 8.48 -8.71
CA SER A 52 -0.75 7.85 -8.80
C SER A 52 -1.91 8.85 -8.90
N LYS A 53 -1.69 10.13 -8.52
CA LYS A 53 -2.71 11.21 -8.54
C LYS A 53 -4.04 10.79 -7.89
N LEU A 54 -3.96 10.01 -6.81
CA LEU A 54 -5.13 9.46 -6.13
C LEU A 54 -5.75 10.47 -5.18
N SER A 55 -7.06 10.36 -4.98
CA SER A 55 -7.74 11.18 -3.98
C SER A 55 -7.28 10.81 -2.57
N PRO A 56 -7.31 11.76 -1.62
CA PRO A 56 -6.99 11.50 -0.21
C PRO A 56 -7.83 10.36 0.38
N CYS A 57 -9.08 10.22 -0.05
CA CYS A 57 -9.97 9.13 0.35
C CYS A 57 -9.41 7.75 -0.04
N VAL A 58 -8.90 7.59 -1.27
CA VAL A 58 -8.28 6.32 -1.71
C VAL A 58 -7.03 6.00 -0.87
N CYS A 59 -6.22 7.01 -0.59
CA CYS A 59 -5.04 6.86 0.27
C CYS A 59 -5.43 6.40 1.68
N LEU A 60 -6.46 7.02 2.27
CA LEU A 60 -6.96 6.66 3.59
C LEU A 60 -7.53 5.25 3.64
N VAL A 61 -8.34 4.86 2.65
CA VAL A 61 -8.86 3.49 2.57
C VAL A 61 -7.75 2.46 2.40
N SER A 62 -6.69 2.78 1.64
CA SER A 62 -5.53 1.89 1.52
C SER A 62 -4.83 1.64 2.87
N LEU A 63 -4.75 2.66 3.73
CA LEU A 63 -4.22 2.54 5.09
C LEU A 63 -5.11 1.66 5.98
N ILE A 64 -6.44 1.83 5.89
CA ILE A 64 -7.40 0.97 6.59
C ILE A 64 -7.24 -0.48 6.15
N TYR A 65 -7.03 -0.74 4.86
CA TYR A 65 -6.78 -2.10 4.36
C TYR A 65 -5.47 -2.69 4.89
N LEU A 66 -4.38 -1.90 4.97
CA LEU A 66 -3.13 -2.34 5.59
C LEU A 66 -3.32 -2.65 7.09
N GLN A 67 -4.14 -1.88 7.80
CA GLN A 67 -4.48 -2.16 9.20
C GLN A 67 -5.30 -3.45 9.33
N ARG A 68 -6.29 -3.68 8.46
CA ARG A 68 -7.06 -4.95 8.41
C ARG A 68 -6.16 -6.15 8.14
N LEU A 69 -5.18 -5.98 7.26
CA LEU A 69 -4.18 -7.01 7.03
C LEU A 69 -3.39 -7.29 8.31
N LYS A 70 -2.90 -6.24 8.98
CA LYS A 70 -2.12 -6.39 10.23
C LYS A 70 -2.87 -7.16 11.31
N THR A 71 -4.18 -6.91 11.46
CA THR A 71 -5.01 -7.61 12.45
C THR A 71 -5.41 -9.02 12.02
N GLY A 72 -5.45 -9.30 10.72
CA GLY A 72 -5.77 -10.61 10.16
C GLY A 72 -4.57 -11.57 10.09
N LEU A 73 -3.34 -11.08 10.23
CA LEU A 73 -2.14 -11.90 10.14
C LEU A 73 -1.92 -12.73 11.43
N PRO A 74 -1.55 -14.02 11.31
CA PRO A 74 -1.10 -14.82 12.45
C PRO A 74 0.12 -14.18 13.13
N SER A 75 0.24 -14.33 14.45
CA SER A 75 1.37 -13.83 15.25
C SER A 75 2.75 -14.32 14.79
N HIS A 76 2.81 -15.42 14.04
CA HIS A 76 4.02 -16.01 13.50
C HIS A 76 4.26 -15.72 12.01
N ALA A 77 3.43 -14.89 11.38
CA ALA A 77 3.60 -14.52 9.99
C ALA A 77 4.93 -13.76 9.78
N ARG A 78 5.64 -14.11 8.72
CA ARG A 78 6.91 -13.46 8.33
C ARG A 78 6.88 -13.14 6.85
N GLY A 79 7.42 -11.97 6.50
CA GLY A 79 7.56 -11.52 5.12
C GLY A 79 9.01 -11.58 4.65
N ASP A 80 9.17 -11.62 3.33
CA ASP A 80 10.42 -11.29 2.65
C ASP A 80 10.66 -9.77 2.68
N ILE A 81 11.90 -9.34 2.39
CA ILE A 81 12.30 -7.92 2.45
C ILE A 81 11.48 -7.00 1.52
N ASP A 82 10.96 -7.54 0.42
CA ASP A 82 10.13 -6.82 -0.54
C ASP A 82 8.63 -6.86 -0.19
N THR A 83 8.25 -7.61 0.84
CA THR A 83 6.84 -7.77 1.26
C THR A 83 6.17 -6.44 1.61
N PRO A 84 6.79 -5.51 2.37
CA PRO A 84 6.17 -4.21 2.66
C PRO A 84 5.81 -3.41 1.40
N TYR A 85 6.67 -3.45 0.38
CA TYR A 85 6.44 -2.79 -0.91
C TYR A 85 5.24 -3.42 -1.63
N ARG A 86 5.21 -4.75 -1.70
CA ARG A 86 4.13 -5.52 -2.35
C ARG A 86 2.78 -5.30 -1.67
N LEU A 87 2.76 -5.31 -0.34
CA LEU A 87 1.55 -5.09 0.45
C LEU A 87 1.01 -3.68 0.25
N PHE A 88 1.88 -2.68 0.25
CA PHE A 88 1.49 -1.29 -0.03
C PHE A 88 0.90 -1.14 -1.44
N LEU A 89 1.57 -1.67 -2.48
CA LEU A 89 1.07 -1.63 -3.86
C LEU A 89 -0.29 -2.34 -4.00
N ALA A 90 -0.44 -3.50 -3.36
CA ALA A 90 -1.69 -4.24 -3.41
C ALA A 90 -2.83 -3.48 -2.72
N ALA A 91 -2.56 -2.87 -1.56
CA ALA A 91 -3.55 -2.08 -0.84
C ALA A 91 -4.01 -0.85 -1.63
N ILE A 92 -3.08 -0.08 -2.22
CA ILE A 92 -3.43 1.13 -2.98
C ILE A 92 -4.14 0.81 -4.29
N LEU A 93 -3.72 -0.25 -4.99
CA LEU A 93 -4.39 -0.73 -6.20
C LEU A 93 -5.82 -1.19 -5.89
N THR A 94 -5.99 -1.99 -4.83
CA THR A 94 -7.30 -2.49 -4.40
C THR A 94 -8.23 -1.34 -3.98
N ALA A 95 -7.72 -0.39 -3.19
CA ALA A 95 -8.49 0.78 -2.77
C ALA A 95 -8.92 1.64 -3.96
N SER A 96 -8.01 1.88 -4.91
CA SER A 96 -8.35 2.63 -6.13
C SER A 96 -9.41 1.94 -6.96
N LYS A 97 -9.31 0.62 -7.18
CA LYS A 97 -10.33 -0.12 -7.95
C LYS A 97 -11.70 -0.15 -7.26
N PHE A 98 -11.74 -0.11 -5.93
CA PHE A 98 -12.98 -0.18 -5.17
C PHE A 98 -13.69 1.19 -5.08
N LEU A 99 -12.94 2.30 -5.00
CA LEU A 99 -13.50 3.64 -4.80
C LEU A 99 -13.58 4.49 -6.08
N SER A 100 -12.75 4.24 -7.09
CA SER A 100 -12.72 5.05 -8.30
C SER A 100 -13.87 4.68 -9.25
N GLU A 101 -14.34 5.67 -10.00
CA GLU A 101 -15.28 5.44 -11.10
C GLU A 101 -14.69 4.49 -12.16
N THR A 102 -15.57 3.85 -12.92
CA THR A 102 -15.16 2.92 -13.98
C THR A 102 -14.22 3.60 -14.97
N GLY A 103 -13.02 3.05 -15.15
CA GLY A 103 -12.02 3.56 -16.08
C GLY A 103 -11.04 4.60 -15.50
N THR A 104 -11.22 5.07 -14.26
CA THR A 104 -10.29 6.03 -13.62
C THR A 104 -9.38 5.38 -12.57
N CYS A 105 -9.63 4.10 -12.24
CA CYS A 105 -8.84 3.37 -11.26
C CYS A 105 -7.40 3.07 -11.72
N LEU A 106 -6.51 2.83 -10.75
CA LEU A 106 -5.19 2.29 -11.03
C LEU A 106 -5.28 0.91 -11.69
N THR A 107 -4.43 0.71 -12.68
CA THR A 107 -4.27 -0.58 -13.37
C THR A 107 -2.95 -1.22 -12.99
N SER A 108 -2.83 -2.53 -13.20
CA SER A 108 -1.56 -3.22 -13.03
C SER A 108 -0.46 -2.63 -13.92
N GLN A 109 -0.80 -2.19 -15.13
CA GLN A 109 0.13 -1.52 -16.04
C GLN A 109 0.61 -0.17 -15.47
N ALA A 110 -0.29 0.63 -14.89
CA ALA A 110 0.09 1.88 -14.24
C ALA A 110 1.07 1.64 -13.08
N ILE A 111 0.83 0.62 -12.25
CA ILE A 111 1.75 0.24 -11.16
C ILE A 111 3.12 -0.14 -11.69
N VAL A 112 3.19 -0.93 -12.76
CA VAL A 112 4.45 -1.34 -13.39
C VAL A 112 5.25 -0.12 -13.86
N VAL A 113 4.60 0.84 -14.53
CA VAL A 113 5.25 2.07 -14.98
C VAL A 113 5.68 2.97 -13.82
N MET A 114 4.87 3.05 -12.75
CA MET A 114 5.19 3.88 -11.58
C MET A 114 6.33 3.32 -10.74
N THR A 115 6.58 2.02 -10.83
CA THR A 115 7.64 1.31 -10.10
C THR A 115 8.86 1.04 -10.97
N ASP A 116 9.00 1.78 -12.08
CA ASP A 116 10.09 1.67 -13.05
C ASP A 116 10.36 0.21 -13.48
N HIS A 117 9.28 -0.52 -13.73
CA HIS A 117 9.28 -1.93 -14.15
C HIS A 117 9.94 -2.91 -13.16
N ALA A 118 10.03 -2.55 -11.87
CA ALA A 118 10.48 -3.46 -10.82
C ALA A 118 9.60 -4.73 -10.68
N TYR A 119 8.35 -4.65 -11.14
CA TYR A 119 7.39 -5.74 -11.14
C TYR A 119 6.78 -5.93 -12.53
N SER A 120 6.36 -7.15 -12.87
CA SER A 120 5.54 -7.39 -14.06
C SER A 120 4.04 -7.22 -13.77
N PRO A 121 3.18 -7.03 -14.79
CA PRO A 121 1.73 -6.99 -14.59
C PRO A 121 1.18 -8.27 -13.94
N LYS A 122 1.81 -9.42 -14.21
CA LYS A 122 1.45 -10.71 -13.59
C LYS A 122 1.77 -10.71 -12.09
N ASP A 123 2.90 -10.15 -11.70
CA ASP A 123 3.29 -10.02 -10.30
C ASP A 123 2.31 -9.11 -9.56
N VAL A 124 2.00 -7.94 -10.12
CA VAL A 124 1.06 -6.99 -9.51
C VAL A 124 -0.34 -7.62 -9.33
N ASN A 125 -0.82 -8.35 -10.34
CA ASN A 125 -2.09 -9.07 -10.24
C ASN A 125 -2.05 -10.17 -9.17
N LEU A 126 -0.91 -10.84 -9.00
CA LEU A 126 -0.75 -11.84 -7.93
C LEU A 126 -0.71 -11.19 -6.56
N MET A 127 -0.03 -10.05 -6.40
CA MET A 127 -0.01 -9.27 -5.16
C MET A 127 -1.42 -8.86 -4.74
N GLU A 128 -2.21 -8.32 -5.68
CA GLU A 128 -3.61 -7.94 -5.45
C GLU A 128 -4.46 -9.13 -5.00
N ARG A 129 -4.43 -10.25 -5.74
CA ARG A 129 -5.20 -11.45 -5.36
C ARG A 129 -4.80 -12.00 -4.00
N SER A 130 -3.51 -12.02 -3.70
CA SER A 130 -2.99 -12.50 -2.41
C SER A 130 -3.45 -11.59 -1.28
N PHE A 131 -3.37 -10.28 -1.48
CA PHE A 131 -3.83 -9.28 -0.52
C PHE A 131 -5.33 -9.39 -0.24
N LEU A 132 -6.16 -9.51 -1.29
CA LEU A 132 -7.61 -9.71 -1.16
C LEU A 132 -7.94 -10.95 -0.32
N GLY A 133 -7.22 -12.05 -0.54
CA GLY A 133 -7.36 -13.27 0.27
C GLY A 133 -7.00 -13.03 1.74
N LEU A 134 -5.92 -12.30 2.02
CA LEU A 134 -5.47 -12.01 3.38
C LEU A 134 -6.45 -11.13 4.16
N ILE A 135 -7.05 -10.12 3.52
CA ILE A 135 -8.10 -9.30 4.14
C ILE A 135 -9.50 -9.92 4.03
N LYS A 136 -9.60 -11.17 3.55
CA LYS A 136 -10.85 -11.92 3.37
C LYS A 136 -11.91 -11.14 2.58
N TYR A 137 -11.48 -10.38 1.56
CA TYR A 137 -12.35 -9.52 0.74
C TYR A 137 -13.16 -8.48 1.54
N ASN A 138 -12.73 -8.16 2.77
CA ASN A 138 -13.35 -7.10 3.55
C ASN A 138 -12.93 -5.73 2.98
N LEU A 139 -13.62 -5.30 1.92
CA LEU A 139 -13.35 -4.07 1.18
C LEU A 139 -14.27 -2.91 1.59
N PHE A 140 -15.46 -3.21 2.10
CA PHE A 140 -16.38 -2.16 2.49
C PHE A 140 -15.81 -1.34 3.66
N VAL A 141 -15.77 -0.02 3.49
CA VAL A 141 -15.36 0.95 4.51
C VAL A 141 -16.46 2.00 4.58
N ASN A 142 -17.16 2.09 5.70
CA ASN A 142 -18.15 3.11 5.94
C ASN A 142 -17.52 4.39 6.50
N VAL A 143 -18.33 5.45 6.53
CA VAL A 143 -17.93 6.77 7.04
C VAL A 143 -17.53 6.69 8.52
N GLU A 144 -18.22 5.86 9.32
CA GLU A 144 -17.87 5.68 10.73
C GLU A 144 -16.48 5.06 10.92
N ALA A 145 -16.12 4.05 10.11
CA ALA A 145 -14.78 3.47 10.17
C ALA A 145 -13.69 4.46 9.75
N ILE A 146 -13.99 5.32 8.77
CA ILE A 146 -13.10 6.42 8.35
C ILE A 146 -12.89 7.39 9.50
N LYS A 147 -13.97 7.87 10.12
CA LYS A 147 -13.92 8.78 11.27
C LYS A 147 -13.14 8.17 12.43
N ALA A 148 -13.48 6.95 12.82
CA ALA A 148 -12.77 6.23 13.89
C ALA A 148 -11.27 6.07 13.59
N TYR A 149 -10.89 5.79 12.34
CA TYR A 149 -9.49 5.71 11.95
C TYR A 149 -8.76 7.06 12.06
N LEU A 150 -9.42 8.14 11.66
CA LEU A 150 -8.92 9.51 11.78
C LEU A 150 -8.85 9.98 13.24
N ASP A 151 -9.77 9.57 14.10
CA ASP A 151 -9.69 9.93 15.53
C ASP A 151 -8.45 9.31 16.19
N ILE A 152 -8.12 8.07 15.81
CA ILE A 152 -6.96 7.34 16.35
C ILE A 152 -5.64 7.85 15.76
N HIS A 153 -5.61 8.11 14.45
CA HIS A 153 -4.36 8.36 13.72
C HIS A 153 -4.22 9.79 13.14
N GLY A 154 -5.27 10.60 13.19
CA GLY A 154 -5.38 11.91 12.54
C GLY A 154 -4.35 12.92 13.01
N LYS A 155 -4.01 12.92 14.31
CA LYS A 155 -2.92 13.75 14.86
C LYS A 155 -1.55 13.42 14.26
N THR A 156 -1.34 12.19 13.80
CA THR A 156 -0.11 11.74 13.14
C THR A 156 -0.19 11.86 11.62
N LEU A 157 -1.40 11.82 11.05
CA LEU A 157 -1.63 11.86 9.62
C LEU A 157 -1.63 13.26 9.03
N GLU A 158 -1.77 14.32 9.84
CA GLU A 158 -1.94 15.74 9.42
C GLU A 158 -2.67 15.82 8.08
N MET A 159 -3.89 15.28 8.08
CA MET A 159 -4.78 15.40 6.94
C MET A 159 -5.57 16.69 7.12
N ASP A 160 -5.20 17.75 6.39
CA ASP A 160 -6.03 18.94 6.20
C ASP A 160 -7.29 18.67 5.33
N LEU A 161 -7.78 17.42 5.26
CA LEU A 161 -8.57 16.94 4.12
C LEU A 161 -9.82 16.15 4.51
N VAL A 162 -10.56 16.60 5.52
CA VAL A 162 -11.91 16.07 5.82
C VAL A 162 -12.93 17.17 6.15
N GLU A 163 -12.65 18.45 5.87
CA GLU A 163 -13.75 19.45 5.88
C GLU A 163 -14.55 19.40 4.56
N GLU A 164 -13.90 19.24 3.40
CA GLU A 164 -14.62 19.29 2.11
C GLU A 164 -15.53 18.08 1.80
N VAL A 165 -15.30 16.91 2.41
CA VAL A 165 -16.10 15.69 2.14
C VAL A 165 -17.32 15.59 3.07
N LEU A 166 -17.26 16.21 4.26
CA LEU A 166 -18.39 16.19 5.20
C LEU A 166 -19.46 17.22 4.84
N ASP A 167 -19.09 18.33 4.18
CA ASP A 167 -20.00 19.42 3.84
C ASP A 167 -20.85 19.18 2.57
N GLN A 168 -20.59 18.12 1.80
CA GLN A 168 -21.38 17.81 0.60
C GLN A 168 -22.57 16.86 0.85
N HIS A 169 -22.78 16.40 2.09
CA HIS A 169 -23.89 15.51 2.46
C HIS A 169 -24.70 15.98 3.68
N LEU A 170 -24.71 17.29 3.93
CA LEU A 170 -25.61 17.95 4.88
C LEU A 170 -26.58 18.89 4.15
#